data_AF-A0A255ZKX6-F1
#
_entry.id   AF-A0A255ZKX6-F1
#
_cell.length_a   1.000
_cell.length_b   1.000
_cell.length_c   1.000
_cell.angle_alpha   90.00
_cell.angle_beta   90.00
_cell.angle_gamma   90.00
#
_symmetry.space_group_name_H-M   'P 1'
#
loop_
_entity.id
_entity.type
_entity.pdbx_description
1 polymer ?
#
loop_
_entity_poly.entity_id
_entity_poly.type
_entity_poly.pdbx_seq_one_letter_code
_entity_poly.pdbx_strand_id
1 'polypeptide(L)'
;VSTKETDKHNKGFNSWTHLVSMLFCHFAKSQSVRDISNGLRSATGNLNHLGVQKAPSKSTISYQNQNRDYTLFKEYYFKLLDSLGQQAKFKQVKFKIKSKIFLLDSTTIGLCLSLFDWAK
;
A
#
# COMPACT_ATOMS: atom_id res chain seq x y z
N VAL A 1 -14.21 4.09 5.83
CA VAL A 1 -13.49 4.23 7.12
C VAL A 1 -14.43 4.11 8.30
N SER A 2 -15.31 5.10 8.59
CA SER A 2 -16.29 4.98 9.70
C SER A 2 -17.30 3.84 9.53
N THR A 3 -17.51 3.38 8.29
CA THR A 3 -18.50 2.36 7.92
C THR A 3 -18.11 0.92 8.27
N LYS A 4 -16.82 0.64 8.50
CA LYS A 4 -16.29 -0.72 8.67
C LYS A 4 -15.65 -0.99 10.03
N GLU A 5 -15.76 -0.06 10.97
CA GLU A 5 -15.16 -0.17 12.31
C GLU A 5 -13.67 -0.60 12.29
N THR A 6 -12.89 -0.24 11.26
CA THR A 6 -11.48 -0.69 11.08
C THR A 6 -10.51 -0.15 12.14
N ASP A 7 -11.00 0.79 12.92
CA ASP A 7 -10.31 1.45 14.04
C ASP A 7 -10.76 0.93 15.41
N LYS A 8 -11.69 -0.04 15.45
CA LYS A 8 -12.16 -0.64 16.69
C LYS A 8 -10.99 -1.30 17.43
N HIS A 9 -10.88 -1.01 18.72
CA HIS A 9 -9.79 -1.48 19.60
C HIS A 9 -8.37 -1.05 19.20
N ASN A 10 -8.20 -0.05 18.32
CA ASN A 10 -6.86 0.43 17.99
C ASN A 10 -6.22 1.12 19.21
N LYS A 11 -4.95 0.81 19.49
CA LYS A 11 -4.16 1.41 20.58
C LYS A 11 -3.21 2.47 20.04
N GLY A 12 -3.74 3.47 19.32
CA GLY A 12 -2.97 4.57 18.73
C GLY A 12 -2.46 4.32 17.31
N PHE A 13 -2.79 3.18 16.70
CA PHE A 13 -2.52 2.89 15.28
C PHE A 13 -3.82 2.75 14.50
N ASN A 14 -4.38 3.89 14.12
CA ASN A 14 -5.61 3.96 13.34
C ASN A 14 -5.35 3.67 11.85
N SER A 15 -6.43 3.66 11.08
CA SER A 15 -6.48 3.39 9.65
C SER A 15 -5.70 4.45 8.85
N TRP A 16 -5.64 5.68 9.36
CA TRP A 16 -4.89 6.77 8.76
C TRP A 16 -3.38 6.60 8.94
N THR A 17 -2.91 6.33 10.16
CA THR A 17 -1.50 6.05 10.46
C THR A 17 -0.99 4.86 9.67
N HIS A 18 -1.84 3.85 9.43
CA HIS A 18 -1.49 2.73 8.57
C HIS A 18 -1.33 3.11 7.11
N LEU A 19 -2.24 3.93 6.58
CA LEU A 19 -2.12 4.48 5.23
C LEU A 19 -0.81 5.26 5.06
N VAL A 20 -0.51 6.17 5.99
CA VAL A 20 0.75 6.94 5.99
C VAL A 20 1.96 6.00 6.05
N SER A 21 1.91 4.95 6.86
CA SER A 21 3.01 3.98 6.97
C SER A 21 3.25 3.22 5.66
N MET A 22 2.18 2.82 4.98
CA MET A 22 2.28 2.12 3.69
C MET A 22 2.73 3.08 2.57
N LEU A 23 2.25 4.33 2.54
CA LEU A 23 2.73 5.33 1.58
C LEU A 23 4.22 5.64 1.78
N PHE A 24 4.65 5.80 3.02
CA PHE A 24 6.06 5.96 3.35
C PHE A 24 6.89 4.78 2.84
N CYS A 25 6.41 3.55 3.00
CA CYS A 25 7.09 2.36 2.49
C CYS A 25 7.37 2.47 0.98
N HIS A 26 6.38 2.89 0.19
CA HIS A 26 6.51 3.00 -1.25
C HIS A 26 7.43 4.16 -1.66
N PHE A 27 7.29 5.34 -1.05
CA PHE A 27 8.12 6.50 -1.39
C PHE A 27 9.57 6.34 -0.93
N ALA A 28 9.81 5.77 0.24
CA ALA A 28 11.14 5.51 0.77
C ALA A 28 11.80 4.26 0.16
N LYS A 29 11.10 3.53 -0.73
CA LYS A 29 11.53 2.22 -1.28
C LYS A 29 11.97 1.24 -0.19
N SER A 30 11.26 1.28 0.93
CA SER A 30 11.58 0.51 2.13
C SER A 30 11.44 -0.99 1.87
N GLN A 31 12.48 -1.77 2.17
CA GLN A 31 12.51 -3.21 1.93
C GLN A 31 12.07 -4.02 3.16
N SER A 32 11.97 -3.39 4.33
CA SER A 32 11.56 -4.08 5.56
C SER A 32 10.62 -3.24 6.44
N VAL A 33 9.86 -3.93 7.31
CA VAL A 33 9.01 -3.27 8.32
C VAL A 33 9.85 -2.48 9.35
N ARG A 34 11.11 -2.89 9.55
CA ARG A 34 12.05 -2.16 10.41
C ARG A 34 12.42 -0.81 9.79
N ASP A 35 12.65 -0.78 8.48
CA ASP A 35 12.98 0.44 7.75
C ASP A 35 11.79 1.41 7.75
N ILE A 36 10.55 0.90 7.63
CA ILE A 36 9.33 1.72 7.80
C ILE A 36 9.29 2.34 9.21
N SER A 37 9.43 1.52 10.26
CA SER A 37 9.33 1.98 11.65
C SER A 37 10.44 3.00 12.00
N ASN A 38 11.68 2.72 11.61
CA ASN A 38 12.82 3.60 11.87
C ASN A 38 12.74 4.89 11.02
N GLY A 39 12.32 4.78 9.76
CA GLY A 39 12.15 5.92 8.87
C GLY A 39 11.07 6.88 9.36
N LEU A 40 9.92 6.35 9.77
CA LEU A 40 8.87 7.14 10.41
C LEU A 40 9.33 7.75 11.74
N ARG A 41 10.11 7.01 12.53
CA ARG A 41 10.67 7.52 13.79
C ARG A 41 11.66 8.67 13.56
N SER A 42 12.46 8.61 12.50
CA SER A 42 13.33 9.71 12.09
C SER A 42 12.51 10.95 11.67
N ALA A 43 11.38 10.73 11.00
CA ALA A 43 10.48 11.78 10.53
C ALA A 43 9.47 12.29 11.58
N THR A 44 9.58 11.91 12.86
CA THR A 44 8.53 12.16 13.88
C THR A 44 8.10 13.63 13.99
N GLY A 45 9.02 14.59 13.84
CA GLY A 45 8.67 16.01 13.84
C GLY A 45 7.68 16.40 12.74
N ASN A 46 7.84 15.85 11.55
CA ASN A 46 6.98 16.13 10.39
C ASN A 46 5.69 15.29 10.39
N LEU A 47 5.68 14.15 11.09
CA LEU A 47 4.52 13.27 11.18
C LEU A 47 3.33 13.93 11.91
N ASN A 48 3.59 14.87 12.81
CA ASN A 48 2.54 15.63 13.48
C ASN A 48 1.69 16.45 12.50
N HIS A 49 2.29 17.01 11.44
CA HIS A 49 1.56 17.73 10.38
C HIS A 49 0.67 16.80 9.56
N LEU A 50 1.00 15.52 9.51
CA LEU A 50 0.19 14.48 8.89
C LEU A 50 -0.84 13.90 9.87
N GLY A 51 -1.00 14.45 11.08
CA GLY A 51 -1.94 13.92 12.08
C GLY A 51 -1.52 12.59 12.71
N VAL A 52 -0.25 12.18 12.54
CA VAL A 52 0.31 10.98 13.15
C VAL A 52 1.08 11.38 14.41
N GLN A 53 0.45 11.20 15.56
CA GLN A 53 0.97 11.61 16.88
C GLN A 53 2.24 10.85 17.30
N LYS A 54 2.37 9.59 16.86
CA LYS A 54 3.48 8.72 17.26
C LYS A 54 3.87 7.82 16.12
N ALA A 55 5.18 7.72 15.88
CA ALA A 55 5.73 6.76 14.95
C ALA A 55 5.40 5.32 15.41
N PRO A 56 4.85 4.48 14.52
CA PRO A 56 4.47 3.12 14.85
C PRO A 56 5.69 2.23 15.07
N SER A 57 5.58 1.28 15.99
CA SER A 57 6.61 0.27 16.21
C SER A 57 6.57 -0.80 15.12
N LYS A 58 7.69 -1.49 14.92
CA LYS A 58 7.80 -2.65 14.02
C LYS A 58 6.71 -3.69 14.26
N SER A 59 6.45 -4.04 15.53
CA SER A 59 5.46 -5.06 15.89
C SER A 59 4.03 -4.60 15.57
N THR A 60 3.71 -3.33 15.81
CA THR A 60 2.40 -2.78 15.49
C THR A 60 2.14 -2.78 13.98
N ILE A 61 3.10 -2.36 13.16
CA ILE A 61 2.96 -2.38 11.69
C ILE A 61 2.76 -3.82 11.21
N SER A 62 3.59 -4.76 11.69
CA SER A 62 3.51 -6.17 11.30
C SER A 62 2.15 -6.78 11.66
N TYR A 63 1.68 -6.55 12.88
CA TYR A 63 0.38 -7.04 13.35
C TYR A 63 -0.76 -6.49 12.49
N GLN A 64 -0.72 -5.21 12.15
CA GLN A 64 -1.79 -4.57 11.40
C GLN A 64 -1.77 -4.95 9.92
N ASN A 65 -0.58 -5.17 9.33
CA ASN A 65 -0.48 -5.73 7.98
C ASN A 65 -1.08 -7.15 7.88
N GLN A 66 -1.01 -7.93 8.96
CA GLN A 66 -1.56 -9.28 8.98
C GLN A 66 -3.07 -9.30 9.25
N ASN A 67 -3.55 -8.46 10.16
CA ASN A 67 -4.93 -8.54 10.66
C ASN A 67 -5.90 -7.59 9.96
N ARG A 68 -5.41 -6.49 9.38
CA ARG A 68 -6.29 -5.49 8.75
C ARG A 68 -6.55 -5.87 7.30
N ASP A 69 -7.83 -5.93 6.97
CA ASP A 69 -8.30 -6.29 5.64
C ASP A 69 -7.93 -5.23 4.58
N TYR A 70 -7.56 -5.71 3.38
CA TYR A 70 -7.14 -4.87 2.25
C TYR A 70 -8.28 -4.00 1.71
N THR A 71 -9.54 -4.34 2.02
CA THR A 71 -10.70 -3.60 1.54
C THR A 71 -10.71 -2.14 2.00
N LEU A 72 -10.04 -1.82 3.11
CA LEU A 72 -9.81 -0.44 3.54
C LEU A 72 -9.03 0.37 2.49
N PHE A 73 -7.92 -0.17 1.99
CA PHE A 73 -7.09 0.50 0.99
C PHE A 73 -7.82 0.63 -0.35
N LYS A 74 -8.61 -0.40 -0.72
CA LYS A 74 -9.50 -0.34 -1.89
C LYS A 74 -10.49 0.82 -1.79
N GLU A 75 -11.15 0.99 -0.64
CA GLU A 75 -12.07 2.11 -0.42
C GLU A 75 -11.38 3.47 -0.49
N TYR A 76 -10.18 3.60 0.08
CA TYR A 76 -9.40 4.82 -0.03
C TYR A 76 -9.11 5.17 -1.48
N TYR A 77 -8.67 4.18 -2.26
CA TYR A 77 -8.41 4.37 -3.68
C TYR A 77 -9.64 4.86 -4.44
N PHE A 78 -10.79 4.19 -4.29
CA PHE A 78 -11.99 4.56 -5.04
C PHE A 78 -12.55 5.93 -4.63
N LYS A 79 -12.48 6.29 -3.33
CA LYS A 79 -12.85 7.64 -2.91
C LYS A 79 -11.94 8.72 -3.50
N LEU A 80 -10.64 8.43 -3.57
CA LEU A 80 -9.66 9.34 -4.16
C LEU A 80 -9.82 9.42 -5.68
N LEU A 81 -10.15 8.29 -6.33
CA LEU A 81 -10.45 8.24 -7.75
C LEU A 81 -11.72 9.03 -8.08
N ASP A 82 -12.76 8.97 -7.25
CA ASP A 82 -13.98 9.73 -7.49
C ASP A 82 -13.73 11.25 -7.37
N SER A 83 -12.96 11.67 -6.35
CA SER A 83 -12.66 13.09 -6.15
C SER A 83 -11.67 13.66 -7.18
N LEU A 84 -10.57 12.96 -7.47
CA LEU A 84 -9.57 13.44 -8.43
C LEU A 84 -9.92 13.08 -9.88
N GLY A 85 -10.63 11.98 -10.10
CA GLY A 85 -10.98 11.49 -11.44
C GLY A 85 -11.90 12.45 -12.20
N GLN A 86 -12.75 13.20 -11.49
CA GLN A 86 -13.57 14.25 -12.10
C GLN A 86 -12.76 15.54 -12.37
N GLN A 87 -11.73 15.81 -11.59
CA GLN A 87 -10.83 16.95 -11.77
C GLN A 87 -9.79 16.72 -12.86
N ALA A 88 -9.46 15.45 -13.09
CA ALA A 88 -8.55 14.94 -14.10
C ALA A 88 -9.14 15.05 -15.53
N LYS A 89 -9.41 16.28 -16.00
CA LYS A 89 -9.38 16.57 -17.44
C LYS A 89 -7.94 16.53 -17.97
N PHE A 90 -7.13 15.57 -17.52
CA PHE A 90 -5.82 15.35 -18.10
C PHE A 90 -6.05 14.94 -19.55
N LYS A 91 -5.56 15.78 -20.47
CA LYS A 91 -5.47 15.42 -21.89
C LYS A 91 -4.83 14.04 -21.93
N GLN A 92 -5.52 13.03 -22.46
CA GLN A 92 -4.96 11.69 -22.60
C GLN A 92 -3.72 11.80 -23.50
N VAL A 93 -2.56 12.00 -22.88
CA VAL A 93 -1.29 12.00 -23.60
C VAL A 93 -1.07 10.53 -23.92
N LYS A 94 -1.15 10.16 -25.20
CA LYS A 94 -0.82 8.81 -25.65
C LYS A 94 0.55 8.46 -25.09
N PHE A 95 0.58 7.59 -24.08
CA PHE A 95 1.81 7.13 -23.46
C PHE A 95 2.58 6.34 -24.50
N LYS A 96 3.50 7.00 -25.21
CA LYS A 96 4.42 6.34 -26.13
C LYS A 96 5.53 5.72 -25.29
N ILE A 97 5.39 4.43 -25.01
CA ILE A 97 6.48 3.61 -24.46
C ILE A 97 7.60 3.63 -25.50
N LYS A 98 8.72 4.30 -25.18
CA LYS A 98 9.89 4.36 -26.07
C LYS A 98 10.69 3.03 -26.10
N SER A 99 10.47 2.15 -25.13
CA SER A 99 11.11 0.84 -25.07
C SER A 99 10.40 -0.18 -25.96
N LYS A 100 11.15 -1.17 -26.44
CA LYS A 100 10.58 -2.34 -27.13
C LYS A 100 9.68 -3.08 -26.13
N ILE A 101 8.39 -3.16 -26.43
CA ILE A 101 7.44 -3.95 -25.65
C ILE A 101 7.72 -5.41 -25.99
N PHE A 102 8.31 -6.15 -25.06
CA PHE A 102 8.40 -7.60 -25.15
C PHE A 102 7.10 -8.18 -24.62
N LEU A 103 6.25 -8.68 -25.53
CA LEU A 103 5.11 -9.49 -25.16
C LEU A 103 5.65 -10.85 -24.74
N LEU A 104 5.69 -11.08 -23.43
CA LEU A 104 6.04 -12.37 -22.87
C LEU A 104 4.77 -13.24 -22.94
N ASP A 105 4.65 -14.02 -24.01
CA ASP A 105 3.65 -15.07 -24.10
C ASP A 105 4.09 -16.22 -23.19
N SER A 106 3.60 -16.25 -21.95
CA SER A 106 3.79 -17.40 -21.08
C SER A 106 2.85 -18.51 -21.53
N THR A 107 3.21 -19.22 -22.61
CA THR A 107 2.68 -20.57 -22.77
C THR A 107 3.20 -21.37 -21.59
N THR A 108 2.31 -21.65 -20.63
CA THR A 108 2.61 -22.62 -19.58
C THR A 108 2.83 -23.95 -20.26
N ILE A 109 4.09 -24.33 -20.48
CA ILE A 109 4.44 -25.68 -20.91
C ILE A 109 3.89 -26.60 -19.82
N GLY A 110 2.81 -27.32 -20.10
CA GLY A 110 2.06 -28.14 -19.13
C GLY A 110 2.89 -29.21 -18.42
N LEU A 111 4.14 -29.41 -18.83
CA LEU A 111 5.11 -30.30 -18.17
C LEU A 111 5.65 -29.75 -16.84
N CYS A 112 5.62 -28.45 -16.59
CA CYS A 112 6.13 -27.90 -15.31
C CYS A 112 5.08 -27.86 -14.20
N LEU A 113 3.78 -27.79 -14.51
CA LEU A 113 2.72 -27.77 -13.49
C LEU A 113 2.59 -29.10 -12.75
N SER A 114 2.90 -30.23 -13.39
CA SER A 114 2.92 -31.55 -12.73
C SER A 114 4.10 -31.72 -11.76
N LEU A 115 5.13 -30.88 -11.85
CA LEU A 115 6.33 -30.96 -11.02
C LEU A 115 6.21 -30.20 -9.68
N PHE A 116 5.23 -29.32 -9.55
CA PHE A 116 5.09 -28.44 -8.38
C PHE A 116 3.74 -28.66 -7.69
N ASP A 117 3.73 -29.44 -6.61
CA ASP A 117 2.50 -29.79 -5.86
C ASP A 117 1.79 -28.59 -5.21
N TRP A 118 2.49 -27.47 -5.01
CA TRP A 118 1.89 -26.25 -4.45
C TRP A 118 1.08 -25.45 -5.48
N ALA A 119 1.23 -25.74 -6.78
CA ALA A 119 0.58 -25.04 -7.89
C ALA A 119 -0.64 -25.79 -8.45
N LYS A 120 -1.09 -26.86 -7.77
CA LYS A 120 -2.40 -27.50 -8.01
C LYS A 120 -3.53 -26.70 -7.35
#